data_AF-A0A401Q7C0-F1
#
_entry.id   AF-A0A401Q7C0-F1
#
_cell.length_a   1.000
_cell.length_b   1.000
_cell.length_c   1.000
_cell.angle_alpha   90.00
_cell.angle_beta   90.00
_cell.angle_gamma   90.00
#
_symmetry.space_group_name_H-M   'P 1'
#
loop_
_entity.id
_entity.type
_entity.pdbx_description
1 polymer ?
#
loop_
_entity_poly.entity_id
_entity_poly.type
_entity_poly.pdbx_seq_one_letter_code
_entity_poly.pdbx_strand_id
1 'polypeptide(L)'
;EEVRRLGGDYSDCTQDGSEIGVQNLYRSDYTQQACVRSCFQFTMVSRCGCAYYFYPLPPGAEYCNYNKHTAWGHCYYRLSKEFSEDVLNCFKTCRKPCQ
;
A
#
# COMPACT_ATOMS: atom_id res chain seq x y z
N GLU A 1 -7.37 20.68 12.34
CA GLU A 1 -8.40 19.98 13.15
C GLU A 1 -7.87 18.58 13.43
N GLU A 2 -7.91 18.11 14.67
CA GLU A 2 -7.40 16.80 15.09
C GLU A 2 -8.59 15.90 15.44
N VAL A 3 -8.67 14.69 14.86
CA VAL A 3 -9.80 13.78 15.04
C VAL A 3 -9.35 12.60 15.88
N ARG A 4 -9.97 12.41 17.05
CA ARG A 4 -9.70 11.25 17.92
C ARG A 4 -10.90 10.32 17.98
N ARG A 5 -10.66 9.03 17.79
CA ARG A 5 -11.68 7.96 17.76
C ARG A 5 -11.35 6.87 18.77
N LEU A 6 -12.38 6.24 19.32
CA LEU A 6 -12.23 5.05 20.17
C LEU A 6 -12.11 3.82 19.28
N GLY A 7 -11.01 3.07 19.40
CA GLY A 7 -10.83 1.80 18.71
C GLY A 7 -11.58 0.63 19.38
N GLY A 8 -11.37 -0.58 18.85
CA GLY A 8 -11.97 -1.81 19.39
C GLY A 8 -13.46 -1.89 19.11
N ASP A 9 -14.27 -2.13 20.14
CA ASP A 9 -15.72 -2.33 20.02
C ASP A 9 -16.46 -1.09 19.47
N TYR A 10 -15.84 0.09 19.58
CA TYR A 10 -16.46 1.35 19.16
C TYR A 10 -16.18 1.73 17.70
N SER A 11 -15.00 1.39 17.17
CA SER A 11 -14.67 1.61 15.76
C SER A 11 -13.49 0.76 15.28
N ASP A 12 -13.51 0.42 14.00
CA ASP A 12 -12.43 -0.31 13.33
C ASP A 12 -11.27 0.61 12.92
N CYS A 13 -10.68 1.29 13.91
CA CYS A 13 -9.46 2.08 13.74
C CYS A 13 -8.25 1.38 14.36
N THR A 14 -7.06 1.73 13.87
CA THR A 14 -5.78 1.27 14.40
C THR A 14 -5.01 2.41 15.04
N GLN A 15 -4.23 2.13 16.10
CA GLN A 15 -3.39 3.14 16.74
C GLN A 15 -2.08 3.37 15.98
N ASP A 16 -1.39 2.29 15.61
CA ASP A 16 -0.06 2.32 15.01
C ASP A 16 0.10 1.42 13.77
N GLY A 17 -0.97 0.73 13.37
CA GLY A 17 -0.98 -0.20 12.24
C GLY A 17 -0.25 -1.51 12.51
N SER A 18 0.16 -1.81 13.75
CA SER A 18 0.91 -3.03 14.09
C SER A 18 0.13 -4.31 13.82
N GLU A 19 -1.20 -4.28 13.92
CA GLU A 19 -2.09 -5.39 13.59
C GLU A 19 -2.39 -5.52 12.09
N ILE A 20 -1.93 -4.58 11.27
CA ILE A 20 -2.12 -4.60 9.82
C ILE A 20 -0.96 -5.38 9.19
N GLY A 21 -1.27 -6.45 8.46
CA GLY A 21 -0.29 -7.30 7.78
C GLY A 21 0.45 -6.66 6.59
N VAL A 22 0.45 -5.33 6.47
CA VAL A 22 1.12 -4.57 5.41
C VAL A 22 2.28 -3.80 6.04
N GLN A 23 3.51 -4.15 5.67
CA GLN A 23 4.69 -3.41 6.12
C GLN A 23 4.64 -1.96 5.62
N ASN A 24 4.86 -1.00 6.52
CA ASN A 24 4.96 0.40 6.13
C ASN A 24 6.31 0.68 5.44
N LEU A 25 6.25 1.10 4.18
CA LEU A 25 7.44 1.46 3.40
C LEU A 25 7.90 2.90 3.64
N TYR A 26 7.02 3.75 4.13
CA TYR A 26 7.35 5.11 4.55
C TYR A 26 7.88 4.97 5.98
N ARG A 27 9.15 5.32 6.23
CA ARG A 27 9.78 5.29 7.56
C ARG A 27 9.21 6.40 8.47
N SER A 28 7.89 6.39 8.64
CA SER A 28 7.05 7.36 9.32
C SER A 28 6.01 6.62 10.14
N ASP A 29 5.26 7.37 10.94
CA ASP A 29 4.10 6.83 11.64
C ASP A 29 3.04 6.34 10.65
N TYR A 30 2.16 5.47 11.16
CA TYR A 30 1.10 4.89 10.37
C TYR A 30 0.11 5.96 9.91
N THR A 31 -0.20 5.93 8.62
CA THR A 31 -1.35 6.62 8.06
C THR A 31 -2.05 5.68 7.10
N GLN A 32 -3.35 5.86 6.91
CA GLN A 32 -4.10 5.05 5.95
C GLN A 32 -3.48 5.15 4.54
N GLN A 33 -3.02 6.34 4.14
CA GLN A 33 -2.37 6.55 2.84
C GLN A 33 -1.03 5.81 2.72
N ALA A 34 -0.20 5.85 3.76
CA ALA A 34 1.08 5.12 3.77
C ALA A 34 0.85 3.61 3.64
N CYS A 35 -0.14 3.07 4.36
CA CYS A 35 -0.53 1.66 4.26
C CYS A 35 -1.03 1.31 2.85
N VAL A 36 -1.98 2.07 2.31
CA VAL A 36 -2.60 1.80 1.00
C VAL A 36 -1.55 1.83 -0.11
N ARG A 37 -0.63 2.81 -0.09
CA ARG A 37 0.47 2.90 -1.05
C ARG A 37 1.48 1.77 -0.87
N SER A 38 1.77 1.38 0.37
CA SER A 38 2.65 0.24 0.64
C SER A 38 2.03 -1.06 0.13
N CYS A 39 0.74 -1.29 0.38
CA CYS A 39 -0.02 -2.44 -0.12
C CYS A 39 0.01 -2.54 -1.66
N PHE A 40 -0.25 -1.42 -2.34
CA PHE A 40 -0.16 -1.36 -3.80
C PHE A 40 1.27 -1.66 -4.29
N GLN A 41 2.29 -1.08 -3.65
CA GLN A 41 3.68 -1.28 -4.02
C GLN A 41 4.12 -2.74 -3.87
N PHE A 42 3.75 -3.41 -2.76
CA PHE A 42 4.01 -4.84 -2.58
C PHE A 42 3.28 -5.69 -3.63
N THR A 43 2.04 -5.34 -3.96
CA THR A 43 1.28 -6.03 -5.02
C THR A 43 1.96 -5.88 -6.38
N MET A 44 2.49 -4.69 -6.68
CA MET A 44 3.20 -4.44 -7.92
C MET A 44 4.50 -5.25 -8.02
N VAL A 45 5.28 -5.32 -6.94
CA VAL A 45 6.47 -6.18 -6.89
C VAL A 45 6.09 -7.66 -7.08
N SER A 46 5.04 -8.12 -6.39
CA SER A 46 4.60 -9.52 -6.46
C SER A 46 4.08 -9.92 -7.84
N ARG A 47 3.32 -9.05 -8.52
CA ARG A 47 2.65 -9.39 -9.79
C ARG A 47 3.40 -8.93 -11.04
N CYS A 48 4.10 -7.80 -10.98
CA CYS A 48 4.85 -7.25 -12.10
C CYS A 48 6.36 -7.49 -12.01
N GLY A 49 6.86 -7.97 -10.87
CA GLY A 49 8.29 -8.27 -10.65
C GLY A 49 9.16 -7.04 -10.34
N CYS A 50 8.59 -5.84 -10.28
CA CYS A 50 9.31 -4.61 -10.04
C CYS A 50 8.47 -3.58 -9.29
N ALA A 51 9.13 -2.61 -8.67
CA ALA A 51 8.51 -1.57 -7.85
C ALA A 51 8.25 -0.29 -8.65
N TYR A 52 7.18 0.44 -8.29
CA TYR A 52 6.88 1.74 -8.88
C TYR A 52 7.83 2.81 -8.36
N TYR A 53 8.35 3.65 -9.26
CA TYR A 53 9.38 4.64 -8.93
C TYR A 53 8.92 5.75 -7.96
N PHE A 54 7.63 6.10 -7.98
CA PHE A 54 7.11 7.19 -7.12
C PHE A 54 6.84 6.76 -5.68
N TYR A 55 6.93 5.47 -5.35
CA TYR A 55 6.75 4.97 -3.99
C TYR A 55 8.06 4.37 -3.47
N PRO A 56 8.28 4.36 -2.14
CA PRO A 56 9.51 3.78 -1.60
C PRO A 56 9.69 2.32 -2.00
N LEU A 57 10.95 1.91 -2.15
CA LEU A 57 11.31 0.58 -2.61
C LEU A 57 11.15 -0.46 -1.49
N PRO A 58 10.38 -1.55 -1.71
CA PRO A 58 10.36 -2.68 -0.79
C PRO A 58 11.72 -3.34 -0.64
N PRO A 59 12.06 -3.91 0.54
CA PRO A 59 13.31 -4.63 0.74
C PRO A 59 13.47 -5.77 -0.28
N GLY A 60 14.63 -5.83 -0.95
CA GLY A 60 14.96 -6.87 -1.93
C GLY A 60 14.28 -6.70 -3.31
N ALA A 61 13.48 -5.66 -3.51
CA ALA A 61 12.91 -5.34 -4.82
C ALA A 61 13.83 -4.39 -5.61
N GLU A 62 13.57 -4.28 -6.92
CA GLU A 62 14.16 -3.24 -7.78
C GLU A 62 13.07 -2.43 -8.49
N TYR A 63 13.42 -1.20 -8.89
CA TYR A 63 12.49 -0.36 -9.65
C TYR A 63 12.28 -0.87 -11.06
N CYS A 64 11.08 -0.63 -11.60
CA CYS A 64 10.77 -0.98 -12.97
C CYS A 64 11.66 -0.22 -13.96
N ASN A 65 12.05 -0.94 -15.02
CA ASN A 65 12.92 -0.44 -16.07
C ASN A 65 12.52 -1.14 -17.37
N TYR A 66 12.33 -0.40 -18.46
CA TYR A 66 11.93 -0.96 -19.76
C TYR A 66 12.93 -1.98 -20.33
N ASN A 67 14.21 -1.90 -19.96
CA ASN A 67 15.23 -2.85 -20.40
C ASN A 67 15.13 -4.22 -19.71
N LYS A 68 14.66 -4.25 -18.45
CA LYS A 68 14.51 -5.48 -17.67
C LYS A 68 13.08 -6.02 -17.69
N HIS A 69 12.10 -5.12 -17.70
CA HIS A 69 10.68 -5.41 -17.53
C HIS A 69 9.90 -4.81 -18.70
N THR A 70 10.06 -5.31 -19.92
CA THR A 70 9.51 -4.69 -21.14
C THR A 70 8.00 -4.39 -21.11
N ALA A 71 7.22 -5.17 -20.35
CA ALA A 71 5.77 -5.03 -20.22
C ALA A 71 5.29 -4.42 -18.89
N TRP A 72 6.17 -3.83 -18.06
CA TRP A 72 5.80 -3.34 -16.72
C TRP A 72 4.70 -2.26 -16.76
N GLY A 73 4.71 -1.39 -17.78
CA GLY A 73 3.72 -0.32 -17.94
C GLY A 73 2.30 -0.85 -18.15
N HIS A 74 2.13 -1.91 -18.94
CA HIS A 74 0.84 -2.59 -19.11
C HIS A 74 0.39 -3.28 -17.82
N CYS A 75 1.32 -3.92 -17.11
CA CYS A 75 1.04 -4.53 -15.80
C CYS A 75 0.57 -3.49 -14.78
N TYR A 76 1.26 -2.35 -14.69
CA TYR A 76 0.88 -1.22 -13.85
C TYR A 76 -0.51 -0.68 -14.20
N TYR A 77 -0.81 -0.50 -15.49
CA TYR A 77 -2.13 -0.01 -15.93
C TYR A 77 -3.26 -0.92 -15.46
N ARG A 78 -3.11 -2.24 -15.64
CA ARG A 78 -4.09 -3.22 -15.15
C ARG A 78 -4.22 -3.20 -13.63
N LEU A 79 -3.10 -3.17 -12.91
CA LEU A 79 -3.09 -3.08 -11.45
C LEU A 79 -3.75 -1.81 -10.93
N SER A 80 -3.52 -0.67 -11.58
CA SER A 80 -4.12 0.62 -11.22
C SER A 80 -5.64 0.59 -11.36
N LYS A 81 -6.15 -0.09 -12.39
CA LYS A 81 -7.59 -0.33 -12.56
C LYS A 81 -8.14 -1.21 -11.42
N GLU A 82 -7.51 -2.37 -11.17
CA GLU A 82 -7.89 -3.28 -10.08
C GLU A 82 -7.83 -2.60 -8.70
N PHE A 83 -6.85 -1.72 -8.49
CA PHE A 83 -6.71 -0.92 -7.27
C PHE A 83 -7.87 0.06 -7.11
N SER A 84 -8.25 0.76 -8.18
CA SER A 84 -9.36 1.73 -8.17
C SER A 84 -10.72 1.06 -7.96
N GLU A 85 -10.86 -0.20 -8.37
CA GLU A 85 -12.04 -1.05 -8.16
C GLU A 85 -12.03 -1.78 -6.80
N ASP A 86 -11.04 -1.51 -5.93
CA ASP A 86 -10.80 -2.18 -4.63
C ASP A 86 -10.68 -3.72 -4.72
N VAL A 87 -10.27 -4.24 -5.87
CA VAL A 87 -10.04 -5.68 -6.09
C VAL A 87 -8.83 -6.17 -5.30
N LEU A 88 -7.84 -5.30 -5.10
CA LEU A 88 -6.63 -5.62 -4.33
C LEU A 88 -6.89 -5.65 -2.81
N ASN A 89 -8.08 -5.25 -2.35
CA ASN A 89 -8.47 -5.15 -0.94
C ASN A 89 -7.52 -4.28 -0.06
N CYS A 90 -6.73 -3.39 -0.67
CA CYS A 90 -5.86 -2.49 0.09
C CYS A 90 -6.68 -1.54 0.97
N PHE A 91 -7.86 -1.08 0.53
CA PHE A 91 -8.69 -0.18 1.32
C PHE A 91 -9.39 -0.89 2.48
N LYS A 92 -9.75 -2.18 2.31
CA LYS A 92 -10.32 -3.02 3.39
C LYS A 92 -9.27 -3.45 4.41
N THR A 93 -8.04 -3.71 3.96
CA THR A 93 -6.93 -4.12 4.83
C THR A 93 -6.39 -2.94 5.64
N CYS A 94 -6.25 -1.77 5.01
CA CYS A 94 -5.70 -0.57 5.64
C CYS A 94 -6.78 0.21 6.41
N ARG A 95 -6.89 -0.08 7.71
CA ARG A 95 -7.79 0.63 8.63
C ARG A 95 -7.43 2.10 8.78
N LYS A 96 -8.40 2.92 9.18
CA LYS A 96 -8.17 4.34 9.48
C LYS A 96 -7.39 4.47 10.79
N PRO A 97 -6.50 5.47 10.93
CA PRO A 97 -5.89 5.74 12.22
C PRO A 97 -6.94 6.25 13.22
N CYS A 98 -6.74 5.96 14.50
CA CYS A 98 -7.61 6.46 15.57
C CYS A 98 -7.36 7.94 15.91
N GLN A 99 -6.20 8.48 15.51
CA GLN A 99 -5.76 9.87 15.71
C GLN A 99 -5.22 10.47 14.42
#